data_AF-A0A7C5ZC73-F1
#
_entry.id   AF-A0A7C5ZC73-F1
#
_cell.length_a   1.000
_cell.length_b   1.000
_cell.length_c   1.000
_cell.angle_alpha   90.00
_cell.angle_beta   90.00
_cell.angle_gamma   90.00
#
_symmetry.space_group_name_H-M   'P 1'
#
loop_
_entity.id
_entity.type
_entity.pdbx_description
1 polymer ?
#
loop_
_entity_poly.entity_id
_entity_poly.type
_entity_poly.pdbx_seq_one_letter_code
_entity_poly.pdbx_strand_id
1 'polypeptide(L)'
;MKRLTFLIVDDSAVWRKIIRKFVEEKLKGIVVAEASDGLEAINLYNKLKPNVVTMDIEMPQLDGIRAIEEILKYNKDAKVIVISSKGEEDIVRKALLKGARDFIIKDLETEKWLKKFENVMKEDKPQNTLLYNIKRYIDKFKRR
;
A
#
# COMPACT_ATOMS: atom_id res chain seq x y z
N MET A 1 14.63 11.43 -15.76
CA MET A 1 13.38 11.21 -15.00
C MET A 1 13.72 10.94 -13.55
N LYS A 2 12.97 11.51 -12.60
CA LYS A 2 13.14 11.25 -11.16
C LYS A 2 12.63 9.85 -10.85
N ARG A 3 13.45 9.01 -10.20
CA ARG A 3 13.00 7.67 -9.77
C ARG A 3 12.02 7.80 -8.60
N LEU A 4 10.97 6.98 -8.60
CA LEU A 4 9.98 6.96 -7.52
C LEU A 4 10.60 6.40 -6.25
N THR A 5 10.31 7.03 -5.11
CA THR A 5 10.76 6.60 -3.79
C THR A 5 9.70 5.83 -3.04
N PHE A 6 10.11 4.78 -2.33
CA PHE A 6 9.23 3.86 -1.63
C PHE A 6 9.59 3.73 -0.15
N LEU A 7 8.57 3.68 0.69
CA LEU A 7 8.65 3.18 2.06
C LEU A 7 7.95 1.83 2.12
N ILE A 8 8.66 0.80 2.57
CA ILE A 8 8.10 -0.56 2.70
C ILE A 8 7.80 -0.83 4.17
N VAL A 9 6.57 -1.19 4.48
CA VAL A 9 6.11 -1.42 5.86
C VAL A 9 5.51 -2.81 5.97
N ASP A 10 6.15 -3.65 6.77
CA ASP A 10 5.76 -5.04 7.03
C ASP A 10 6.53 -5.53 8.26
N ASP A 11 5.91 -6.24 9.19
CA ASP A 11 6.61 -6.79 10.36
C ASP A 11 7.54 -7.95 9.95
N SER A 12 7.21 -8.65 8.85
CA SER A 12 8.02 -9.73 8.29
C SER A 12 9.19 -9.21 7.45
N ALA A 13 10.41 -9.43 7.94
CA ALA A 13 11.63 -9.13 7.21
C ALA A 13 11.73 -9.88 5.85
N VAL A 14 11.08 -11.04 5.73
CA VAL A 14 11.03 -11.79 4.46
C VAL A 14 10.17 -11.05 3.44
N TRP A 15 8.99 -10.57 3.83
CA TRP A 15 8.12 -9.80 2.94
C TRP A 15 8.74 -8.47 2.55
N ARG A 16 9.41 -7.77 3.48
CA ARG A 16 10.16 -6.54 3.13
C ARG A 16 11.21 -6.79 2.05
N LYS A 17 11.96 -7.89 2.12
CA LYS A 17 12.93 -8.29 1.08
C LYS A 17 12.27 -8.60 -0.27
N ILE A 18 11.14 -9.32 -0.27
CA ILE A 18 10.39 -9.64 -1.50
C ILE A 18 9.87 -8.37 -2.16
N ILE A 19 9.23 -7.49 -1.38
CA ILE A 19 8.67 -6.23 -1.86
C ILE A 19 9.80 -5.32 -2.37
N ARG A 20 10.92 -5.23 -1.65
CA ARG A 20 12.10 -4.47 -2.10
C ARG A 20 12.59 -4.94 -3.46
N LYS A 21 12.81 -6.25 -3.60
CA LYS A 21 13.27 -6.85 -4.86
C LYS A 21 12.29 -6.52 -6.00
N PHE A 22 10.99 -6.65 -5.75
CA PHE A 22 9.96 -6.27 -6.72
C PHE A 22 10.04 -4.78 -7.10
N VAL A 23 10.15 -3.88 -6.13
CA VAL A 23 10.25 -2.43 -6.36
C VAL A 23 11.50 -2.08 -7.18
N GLU A 24 12.65 -2.63 -6.82
CA GLU A 24 13.93 -2.30 -7.47
C GLU A 24 14.03 -2.93 -8.86
N GLU A 25 13.63 -4.20 -9.02
CA GLU A 25 13.79 -4.93 -10.27
C GLU A 25 12.67 -4.68 -11.28
N LYS A 26 11.41 -4.61 -10.83
CA LYS A 26 10.23 -4.49 -11.72
C LYS A 26 9.77 -3.05 -11.87
N LEU A 27 9.63 -2.31 -10.76
CA LEU A 27 9.19 -0.91 -10.79
C LEU A 27 10.33 0.09 -11.08
N LYS A 28 11.59 -0.36 -11.01
CA LYS A 28 12.78 0.50 -11.13
C LYS A 28 12.76 1.68 -10.14
N GLY A 29 12.14 1.45 -8.97
CA GLY A 29 12.03 2.41 -7.88
C GLY A 29 13.24 2.42 -6.95
N ILE A 30 13.24 3.34 -5.99
CA ILE A 30 14.22 3.42 -4.90
C ILE A 30 13.49 3.22 -3.58
N VAL A 31 13.85 2.18 -2.82
CA VAL A 31 13.35 2.04 -1.45
C VAL A 31 14.20 2.92 -0.53
N VAL A 32 13.58 3.97 0.02
CA VAL A 32 14.28 4.97 0.86
C VAL A 32 14.28 4.61 2.33
N ALA A 33 13.34 3.76 2.76
CA ALA A 33 13.33 3.18 4.10
C ALA A 33 12.42 1.95 4.17
N GLU A 34 12.58 1.22 5.26
CA GLU A 34 11.75 0.11 5.68
C GLU A 34 11.25 0.37 7.10
N ALA A 35 10.04 -0.09 7.42
CA ALA A 35 9.48 -0.05 8.75
C ALA A 35 8.90 -1.42 9.13
N SER A 36 8.95 -1.75 10.42
CA SER A 36 8.48 -3.01 10.98
C SER A 36 7.15 -2.90 11.73
N ASP A 37 6.64 -1.68 11.93
CA ASP A 37 5.33 -1.42 12.52
C ASP A 37 4.74 -0.07 12.04
N GLY A 38 3.48 0.19 12.42
CA GLY A 38 2.77 1.39 12.01
C GLY A 38 3.33 2.70 12.59
N LEU A 39 3.91 2.70 13.80
CA LEU A 39 4.49 3.90 14.41
C LEU A 39 5.78 4.30 13.68
N GLU A 40 6.64 3.32 13.41
CA GLU A 40 7.86 3.53 12.61
C GLU A 40 7.51 4.05 11.21
N ALA A 41 6.46 3.49 10.60
CA ALA A 41 5.98 3.92 9.29
C ALA A 41 5.54 5.39 9.26
N ILE A 42 4.75 5.84 10.24
CA ILE A 42 4.32 7.24 10.33
C ILE A 42 5.53 8.17 10.46
N ASN A 43 6.47 7.83 11.34
CA ASN A 43 7.67 8.61 11.58
C ASN A 43 8.55 8.73 10.32
N LEU A 44 8.81 7.60 9.65
CA LEU A 44 9.61 7.56 8.43
C LEU A 44 8.91 8.27 7.27
N TYR A 45 7.59 8.12 7.15
CA TYR A 45 6.82 8.83 6.12
C TYR A 45 6.97 10.35 6.27
N ASN A 46 6.79 10.87 7.48
CA ASN A 46 6.88 12.30 7.75
C ASN A 46 8.28 12.86 7.47
N LYS A 47 9.32 12.08 7.77
CA LYS A 47 10.72 12.45 7.55
C LYS A 47 11.15 12.39 6.09
N LEU A 48 10.77 11.33 5.38
CA LEU A 48 11.33 11.01 4.05
C LEU A 48 10.39 11.37 2.90
N LYS A 49 9.10 11.57 3.17
CA LYS A 49 8.05 11.91 2.20
C LYS A 49 8.13 11.04 0.92
N PRO A 50 8.08 9.71 1.06
CA PRO A 50 8.19 8.79 -0.08
C PRO A 50 7.03 9.01 -1.06
N ASN A 51 7.24 8.69 -2.33
CA ASN A 51 6.19 8.78 -3.34
C ASN A 51 5.11 7.71 -3.15
N VAL A 52 5.50 6.52 -2.69
CA VAL A 52 4.58 5.39 -2.46
C VAL A 52 4.93 4.71 -1.13
N VAL A 53 3.90 4.29 -0.40
CA VAL A 53 4.03 3.44 0.79
C VAL A 53 3.40 2.09 0.48
N THR A 54 4.13 1.00 0.71
CA THR A 54 3.51 -0.33 0.83
C THR A 54 3.23 -0.60 2.29
N MET A 55 2.03 -1.04 2.64
CA MET A 55 1.60 -1.19 4.02
C MET A 55 0.99 -2.56 4.27
N ASP A 56 1.60 -3.36 5.14
CA ASP A 56 0.91 -4.51 5.73
C ASP A 56 -0.13 -4.06 6.76
N ILE A 57 -1.16 -4.87 7.00
CA ILE A 57 -2.22 -4.56 7.97
C ILE A 57 -1.91 -5.14 9.35
N GLU A 58 -1.39 -6.35 9.41
CA GLU A 58 -1.26 -7.13 10.63
C GLU A 58 0.12 -6.95 11.21
N MET A 59 0.30 -5.87 11.95
CA MET A 59 1.57 -5.52 12.57
C MET A 59 1.43 -5.33 14.09
N PRO A 60 2.50 -5.55 14.87
CA PRO A 60 2.52 -5.25 16.30
C PRO A 60 2.43 -3.73 16.54
N GLN A 61 2.09 -3.35 17.78
CA GLN A 61 1.97 -1.96 18.28
C GLN A 61 0.87 -1.11 17.64
N LEU A 62 1.00 -0.79 16.35
CA LEU A 62 0.00 -0.05 15.58
C LEU A 62 -0.24 -0.76 14.25
N ASP A 63 -1.49 -1.18 14.04
CA ASP A 63 -1.89 -1.84 12.80
C ASP A 63 -1.83 -0.90 11.59
N GLY A 64 -1.74 -1.50 10.40
CA GLY A 64 -1.60 -0.74 9.16
C GLY A 64 -2.80 0.14 8.81
N ILE A 65 -4.01 -0.22 9.23
CA ILE A 65 -5.22 0.57 8.95
C ILE A 65 -5.16 1.89 9.72
N ARG A 66 -4.74 1.85 10.99
CA ARG A 66 -4.53 3.07 11.79
C ARG A 66 -3.33 3.87 11.27
N ALA A 67 -2.24 3.21 10.86
CA ALA A 67 -1.09 3.88 10.26
C ALA A 67 -1.47 4.64 8.96
N ILE A 68 -2.30 4.05 8.11
CA ILE A 68 -2.84 4.69 6.89
C ILE A 68 -3.60 5.97 7.24
N GLU A 69 -4.48 5.90 8.23
CA GLU A 69 -5.28 7.04 8.69
C GLU A 69 -4.40 8.19 9.20
N GLU A 70 -3.38 7.90 10.00
CA GLU A 70 -2.45 8.91 10.51
C GLU A 70 -1.58 9.52 9.40
N ILE A 71 -1.07 8.71 8.47
CA ILE A 71 -0.32 9.22 7.31
C ILE A 71 -1.19 10.16 6.46
N LEU A 72 -2.46 9.81 6.24
CA LEU A 72 -3.37 10.61 5.42
C LEU A 72 -3.88 11.87 6.13
N LYS A 73 -3.96 11.88 7.47
CA LYS A 73 -4.20 13.10 8.25
C LYS A 73 -3.10 14.14 8.01
N TYR A 74 -1.84 13.70 7.90
CA TYR A 74 -0.70 14.57 7.60
C TYR A 74 -0.60 14.92 6.11
N ASN A 75 -0.81 13.94 5.23
CA ASN A 75 -0.78 14.13 3.78
C ASN A 75 -1.92 13.37 3.10
N LYS A 76 -3.02 14.08 2.82
CA LYS A 76 -4.22 13.56 2.12
C LYS A 76 -3.94 12.94 0.74
N ASP A 77 -2.82 13.32 0.12
CA ASP A 77 -2.42 12.87 -1.21
C ASP A 77 -1.45 11.67 -1.15
N ALA A 78 -1.11 11.17 0.05
CA ALA A 78 -0.27 10.00 0.22
C ALA A 78 -0.79 8.79 -0.59
N LYS A 79 0.11 8.17 -1.35
CA LYS A 79 -0.18 6.96 -2.13
C LYS A 79 0.19 5.73 -1.32
N VAL A 80 -0.77 5.21 -0.55
CA VAL A 80 -0.59 3.97 0.21
C VAL A 80 -1.23 2.80 -0.52
N ILE A 81 -0.47 1.74 -0.76
CA ILE A 81 -0.95 0.47 -1.31
C ILE A 81 -0.84 -0.57 -0.20
N VAL A 82 -1.95 -1.20 0.14
CA VAL A 82 -1.93 -2.28 1.12
C VAL A 82 -1.43 -3.56 0.48
N ILE A 83 -0.56 -4.30 1.17
CA ILE A 83 -0.08 -5.62 0.79
C ILE A 83 -0.25 -6.54 2.00
N SER A 84 -1.24 -7.43 1.99
CA SER A 84 -1.66 -8.20 3.18
C SER A 84 -1.86 -9.68 2.85
N SER A 85 -1.59 -10.55 3.83
CA SER A 85 -1.87 -12.00 3.72
C SER A 85 -3.36 -12.29 3.73
N LYS A 86 -4.13 -11.47 4.47
CA LYS A 86 -5.59 -11.51 4.46
C LYS A 86 -6.16 -10.73 3.30
N GLY A 87 -7.21 -11.28 2.68
CA GLY A 87 -7.93 -10.67 1.57
C GLY A 87 -9.44 -10.69 1.75
N GLU A 88 -9.91 -10.78 2.99
CA GLU A 88 -11.33 -10.78 3.36
C GLU A 88 -11.98 -9.43 3.05
N GLU A 89 -13.25 -9.45 2.67
CA GLU A 89 -13.97 -8.27 2.19
C GLU A 89 -13.94 -7.11 3.20
N ASP A 90 -14.17 -7.40 4.49
CA ASP A 90 -14.17 -6.37 5.52
C ASP A 90 -12.83 -5.69 5.71
N ILE A 91 -11.72 -6.43 5.61
CA ILE A 91 -10.37 -5.88 5.75
C ILE A 91 -10.06 -4.97 4.56
N VAL A 92 -10.35 -5.44 3.35
CA VAL A 92 -10.14 -4.64 2.13
C VAL A 92 -10.98 -3.37 2.17
N ARG A 93 -12.26 -3.50 2.54
CA ARG A 93 -13.18 -2.36 2.65
C ARG A 93 -12.68 -1.34 3.66
N LYS A 94 -12.27 -1.77 4.86
CA LYS A 94 -11.72 -0.87 5.90
C LYS A 94 -10.48 -0.13 5.40
N ALA A 95 -9.53 -0.81 4.77
CA ALA A 95 -8.31 -0.19 4.25
C ALA A 95 -8.61 0.88 3.19
N LEU A 96 -9.48 0.57 2.23
CA LEU A 96 -9.88 1.51 1.17
C LEU A 96 -10.66 2.71 1.74
N LEU A 97 -11.59 2.49 2.67
CA LEU A 97 -12.34 3.56 3.34
C LEU A 97 -11.43 4.49 4.15
N LYS A 98 -10.32 3.98 4.69
CA LYS A 98 -9.31 4.78 5.38
C LYS A 98 -8.35 5.50 4.44
N GLY A 99 -8.50 5.28 3.12
CA GLY A 99 -7.84 6.06 2.07
C GLY A 99 -6.67 5.37 1.38
N ALA A 100 -6.45 4.06 1.63
CA ALA A 100 -5.57 3.26 0.79
C ALA A 100 -6.00 3.35 -0.69
N ARG A 101 -5.03 3.46 -1.60
CA ARG A 101 -5.26 3.64 -3.03
C ARG A 101 -5.55 2.32 -3.75
N ASP A 102 -4.94 1.23 -3.31
CA ASP A 102 -5.25 -0.13 -3.77
C ASP A 102 -4.89 -1.14 -2.68
N PHE A 103 -5.29 -2.40 -2.89
CA PHE A 103 -5.08 -3.53 -2.00
C PHE A 103 -4.54 -4.73 -2.78
N ILE A 104 -3.46 -5.33 -2.31
CA ILE A 104 -2.80 -6.50 -2.87
C ILE A 104 -2.83 -7.61 -1.83
N ILE A 105 -3.23 -8.81 -2.26
CA ILE A 105 -3.05 -10.01 -1.44
C ILE A 105 -1.63 -10.49 -1.68
N LYS A 106 -0.94 -10.90 -0.61
CA LYS A 106 0.38 -11.53 -0.64
C LYS A 106 0.34 -12.88 -1.38
N ASP A 107 0.23 -12.80 -2.69
CA ASP A 107 0.35 -13.90 -3.63
C ASP A 107 1.71 -13.83 -4.35
N LEU A 108 2.13 -14.94 -4.97
CA LEU A 108 3.37 -14.98 -5.75
C LEU A 108 3.17 -14.43 -7.17
N GLU A 109 2.06 -13.73 -7.45
CA GLU A 109 1.68 -13.27 -8.78
C GLU A 109 2.13 -11.82 -9.05
N THR A 110 3.45 -11.62 -9.10
CA THR A 110 4.07 -10.28 -9.20
C THR A 110 3.62 -9.45 -10.43
N GLU A 111 3.16 -10.08 -11.50
CA GLU A 111 2.63 -9.37 -12.68
C GLU A 111 1.30 -8.63 -12.38
N LYS A 112 0.48 -9.19 -11.49
CA LYS A 112 -0.74 -8.51 -11.01
C LYS A 112 -0.39 -7.29 -10.16
N TRP A 113 0.71 -7.36 -9.41
CA TRP A 113 1.18 -6.25 -8.59
C TRP A 113 1.62 -5.09 -9.46
N LEU A 114 2.43 -5.35 -10.50
CA LEU A 114 2.95 -4.32 -11.40
C LEU A 114 1.84 -3.42 -11.95
N LYS A 115 0.78 -4.02 -12.49
CA LYS A 115 -0.38 -3.29 -13.01
C LYS A 115 -1.06 -2.41 -11.96
N LYS A 116 -1.17 -2.88 -10.72
CA LYS A 116 -1.78 -2.11 -9.62
C LYS A 116 -0.92 -0.92 -9.22
N PHE A 117 0.39 -1.12 -9.08
CA PHE A 117 1.32 -0.03 -8.79
C PHE A 117 1.31 1.03 -9.91
N GLU A 118 1.35 0.62 -11.18
CA GLU A 118 1.27 1.55 -12.31
C GLU A 118 -0.02 2.39 -12.30
N ASN A 119 -1.16 1.79 -11.99
CA ASN A 119 -2.44 2.52 -11.91
C ASN A 119 -2.39 3.59 -10.81
N VAL A 120 -1.96 3.22 -9.60
CA VAL A 120 -1.83 4.16 -8.48
C VAL A 120 -0.82 5.28 -8.78
N MET A 121 0.24 4.99 -9.53
CA MET A 121 1.22 5.98 -9.93
C MET A 121 0.68 6.98 -10.96
N LYS A 122 -0.16 6.52 -11.90
CA LYS A 122 -0.78 7.35 -12.95
C LYS A 122 -1.93 8.22 -12.42
N GLU A 123 -2.55 7.85 -11.29
CA GLU A 123 -3.64 8.62 -10.70
C GLU A 123 -3.12 9.81 -9.87
N ASP A 124 -3.51 11.03 -10.24
CA ASP A 124 -3.17 12.27 -9.52
C ASP A 124 -4.26 12.78 -8.57
N LYS A 125 -5.47 12.19 -8.56
CA LYS A 125 -6.58 12.65 -7.70
C LYS A 125 -7.23 11.52 -6.87
N PRO A 126 -7.46 11.72 -5.55
CA PRO A 126 -8.12 10.73 -4.68
C PRO A 126 -9.64 10.53 -4.89
N GLN A 127 -10.31 11.27 -5.79
CA GLN A 127 -11.73 11.63 -5.57
C GLN A 127 -12.80 10.94 -6.43
N ASN A 128 -12.48 9.91 -7.21
CA ASN A 128 -13.52 9.01 -7.77
C ASN A 128 -13.15 7.52 -7.67
N THR A 129 -11.98 7.20 -7.11
CA THR A 129 -11.47 5.84 -7.05
C THR A 129 -12.09 5.02 -5.93
N LEU A 130 -12.63 5.62 -4.86
CA LEU A 130 -13.20 4.86 -3.73
C LEU A 130 -14.44 4.05 -4.15
N LEU A 131 -15.42 4.69 -4.77
CA LEU A 131 -16.62 4.03 -5.32
C LEU A 131 -16.22 3.03 -6.42
N TYR A 132 -15.29 3.38 -7.30
CA TYR A 132 -14.81 2.49 -8.36
C TYR A 132 -14.09 1.25 -7.78
N ASN A 133 -13.21 1.42 -6.80
CA ASN A 133 -12.44 0.36 -6.17
C ASN A 133 -13.34 -0.55 -5.34
N ILE A 134 -14.26 0.02 -4.55
CA ILE A 134 -15.25 -0.74 -3.79
C ILE A 134 -16.17 -1.50 -4.75
N LYS A 135 -16.69 -0.87 -5.81
CA LYS A 135 -17.55 -1.53 -6.81
C LYS A 135 -16.81 -2.66 -7.55
N ARG A 136 -15.60 -2.39 -8.06
CA ARG A 136 -14.73 -3.38 -8.72
C ARG A 136 -14.44 -4.57 -7.80
N TYR A 137 -14.30 -4.31 -6.49
CA TYR A 137 -14.02 -5.35 -5.51
C TYR A 137 -15.28 -6.16 -5.18
N ILE A 138 -16.41 -5.52 -4.87
CA ILE A 138 -17.71 -6.18 -4.66
C ILE A 138 -18.09 -7.05 -5.88
N ASP A 139 -17.86 -6.55 -7.10
CA ASP A 139 -18.14 -7.28 -8.34
C ASP A 139 -17.26 -8.54 -8.50
N LYS A 140 -16.07 -8.60 -7.90
CA LYS A 140 -15.24 -9.81 -7.89
C LYS A 140 -15.80 -10.90 -6.97
N PHE A 141 -16.43 -10.53 -5.86
CA PHE A 141 -16.99 -11.48 -4.90
C PHE A 141 -18.37 -12.01 -5.32
N LYS A 142 -19.17 -11.20 -6.02
CA LYS A 142 -20.46 -11.65 -6.59
C LYS A 142 -20.34 -12.68 -7.73
N ARG A 143 -19.14 -12.91 -8.26
CA ARG A 143 -18.87 -13.86 -9.36
C ARG A 143 -18.35 -15.22 -8.90
N ARG A 144 -18.40 -15.51 -7.60
CA ARG A 144 -18.22 -16.84 -7.01
C ARG A 144 -19.56 -17.35 -6.53
#